data_AF-A0A259KY12-F1
#
_entry.id   AF-A0A259KY12-F1
#
_cell.length_a   1.000
_cell.length_b   1.000
_cell.length_c   1.000
_cell.angle_alpha   90.00
_cell.angle_beta   90.00
_cell.angle_gamma   90.00
#
_symmetry.space_group_name_H-M   'P 1'
#
loop_
_entity.id
_entity.type
_entity.pdbx_description
1 polymer ?
#
loop_
_entity_poly.entity_id
_entity_poly.type
_entity_poly.pdbx_seq_one_letter_code
_entity_poly.pdbx_strand_id
1 'polypeptide(L)'
;DYHFVRFQTASLVRLDVLINGDRVDALALIVHKEQAHRKGRQLVEKMKELIPRQMFDIAIQAAIGNQVVSRVTVKALRKNVTAKCYGGDVSRKKKLLQKQKEGKKRMKQLGNVEVPQEAFLAVLKVDK
;
A
#
# COMPACT_ATOMS: atom_id res chain seq x y z
N ASP A 1 -36.63 -2.19 -14.18
CA ASP A 1 -36.49 -3.20 -13.11
C ASP A 1 -35.50 -4.29 -13.47
N TYR A 2 -34.80 -4.82 -12.48
CA TYR A 2 -33.97 -6.02 -12.60
C TYR A 2 -34.46 -7.06 -11.58
N HIS A 3 -34.58 -8.32 -12.00
CA HIS A 3 -34.91 -9.45 -11.12
C HIS A 3 -33.89 -10.57 -11.34
N PHE A 4 -33.62 -11.34 -10.29
CA PHE A 4 -32.75 -12.50 -10.39
C PHE A 4 -33.37 -13.54 -11.33
N VAL A 5 -32.59 -14.01 -12.31
CA VAL A 5 -33.04 -15.03 -13.28
C VAL A 5 -32.37 -16.37 -12.99
N ARG A 6 -31.04 -16.43 -13.05
CA ARG A 6 -30.23 -17.64 -12.80
C ARG A 6 -28.77 -17.31 -12.56
N PHE A 7 -28.02 -18.26 -12.01
CA PHE A 7 -26.56 -18.22 -11.99
C PHE A 7 -25.96 -18.60 -13.36
N GLN A 8 -24.84 -17.98 -13.71
CA GLN A 8 -24.08 -18.29 -14.92
C GLN A 8 -22.58 -18.33 -14.60
N THR A 9 -21.87 -19.23 -15.27
CA THR A 9 -20.41 -19.33 -15.17
C THR A 9 -19.75 -18.07 -15.73
N ALA A 10 -18.82 -17.48 -14.96
CA ALA A 10 -18.03 -16.32 -15.36
C ALA A 10 -16.57 -16.48 -14.93
N SER A 11 -15.64 -15.81 -15.61
CA SER A 11 -14.21 -15.84 -15.26
C SER A 11 -13.92 -14.88 -14.12
N LEU A 12 -14.16 -15.34 -12.89
CA LEU A 12 -13.95 -14.55 -11.67
C LEU A 12 -12.63 -14.90 -10.99
N VAL A 13 -11.97 -13.90 -10.42
CA VAL A 13 -10.74 -14.03 -9.63
C VAL A 13 -10.89 -13.30 -8.31
N ARG A 14 -10.26 -13.83 -7.26
CA ARG A 14 -10.13 -13.14 -5.98
C ARG A 14 -8.94 -12.19 -6.02
N LEU A 15 -9.21 -10.92 -5.79
CA LEU A 15 -8.26 -9.85 -5.67
C LEU A 15 -8.02 -9.55 -4.19
N ASP A 16 -6.80 -9.80 -3.73
CA ASP A 16 -6.38 -9.67 -2.35
C ASP A 16 -5.54 -8.40 -2.17
N VAL A 17 -5.65 -7.72 -1.04
CA VAL A 17 -4.83 -6.56 -0.69
C VAL A 17 -3.79 -6.97 0.35
N LEU A 18 -2.54 -6.59 0.11
CA LEU A 18 -1.43 -6.79 1.03
C LEU A 18 -0.82 -5.45 1.43
N ILE A 19 -0.58 -5.26 2.71
CA ILE A 19 0.10 -4.10 3.29
C ILE A 19 1.37 -4.62 3.95
N ASN A 20 2.53 -4.18 3.45
CA ASN A 20 3.85 -4.70 3.86
C ASN A 20 4.04 -6.22 3.77
N GLY A 21 3.20 -6.90 3.00
CA GLY A 21 3.20 -8.36 2.88
C GLY A 21 2.12 -9.04 3.72
N ASP A 22 1.51 -8.31 4.66
CA ASP A 22 0.40 -8.81 5.46
C ASP A 22 -0.90 -8.63 4.70
N ARG A 23 -1.67 -9.71 4.65
CA ARG A 23 -2.92 -9.77 3.91
C ARG A 23 -4.06 -9.17 4.72
N VAL A 24 -4.84 -8.28 4.09
CA VAL A 24 -5.98 -7.62 4.72
C VAL A 24 -7.26 -8.18 4.11
N ASP A 25 -7.79 -9.25 4.72
CA ASP A 25 -8.95 -9.99 4.18
C ASP A 25 -10.22 -9.15 4.04
N ALA A 26 -10.38 -8.15 4.91
CA ALA A 26 -11.53 -7.25 4.85
C ALA A 26 -11.64 -6.52 3.49
N LEU A 27 -10.51 -6.28 2.82
CA LEU A 27 -10.44 -5.56 1.53
C LEU A 27 -10.40 -6.50 0.31
N ALA A 28 -10.60 -7.81 0.51
CA ALA A 28 -10.62 -8.76 -0.59
C ALA A 28 -11.88 -8.59 -1.45
N LEU A 29 -11.73 -8.67 -2.77
CA LEU A 29 -12.82 -8.48 -3.74
C LEU A 29 -12.84 -9.64 -4.74
N ILE A 30 -14.02 -9.99 -5.23
CA ILE A 30 -14.19 -10.91 -6.36
C ILE A 30 -14.48 -10.07 -7.59
N VAL A 31 -13.61 -10.17 -8.61
CA VAL A 31 -13.69 -9.37 -9.83
C VAL A 31 -13.55 -10.24 -11.07
N HIS A 32 -14.05 -9.77 -12.22
CA HIS A 32 -13.78 -10.45 -13.49
C HIS A 32 -12.29 -10.38 -13.83
N LYS A 33 -11.72 -11.47 -14.33
CA LYS A 33 -10.27 -11.61 -14.61
C LYS A 33 -9.70 -10.45 -15.44
N GLU A 34 -10.43 -10.03 -16.47
CA GLU A 34 -10.03 -8.93 -17.36
C GLU A 34 -9.99 -7.56 -16.66
N GLN A 35 -10.84 -7.36 -15.64
CA GLN A 35 -10.93 -6.10 -14.91
C GLN A 35 -9.98 -6.04 -13.72
N ALA A 36 -9.37 -7.17 -13.34
CA ALA A 36 -8.62 -7.30 -12.09
C ALA A 36 -7.42 -6.35 -12.01
N HIS A 37 -6.70 -6.12 -13.13
CA HIS A 37 -5.60 -5.15 -13.17
C HIS A 37 -6.07 -3.71 -12.92
N ARG A 38 -7.14 -3.28 -13.60
CA ARG A 38 -7.68 -1.93 -13.47
C ARG A 38 -8.22 -1.68 -12.06
N LYS A 39 -9.05 -2.60 -11.56
CA LYS A 39 -9.62 -2.53 -10.21
C LYS A 39 -8.54 -2.59 -9.13
N GLY A 40 -7.57 -3.49 -9.28
CA GLY A 40 -6.42 -3.58 -8.37
C GLY A 40 -5.61 -2.29 -8.31
N ARG A 41 -5.39 -1.62 -9.45
CA ARG A 41 -4.72 -0.32 -9.48
C ARG A 41 -5.50 0.78 -8.77
N GLN A 42 -6.79 0.92 -9.07
CA GLN A 42 -7.66 1.91 -8.43
C GLN A 42 -7.71 1.72 -6.91
N LEU A 43 -7.80 0.47 -6.47
CA LEU A 43 -7.84 0.08 -5.06
C LEU A 43 -6.56 0.52 -4.32
N VAL A 44 -5.38 0.18 -4.85
CA VAL A 44 -4.11 0.53 -4.18
C VAL A 44 -3.80 2.03 -4.24
N GLU A 45 -4.23 2.73 -5.29
CA GLU A 45 -4.07 4.19 -5.40
C GLU A 45 -4.93 4.92 -4.36
N LYS A 46 -6.19 4.52 -4.21
CA LYS A 46 -7.07 5.11 -3.19
C LYS A 46 -6.58 4.82 -1.77
N MET A 47 -6.13 3.59 -1.51
CA MET A 47 -5.53 3.21 -0.22
C MET A 47 -4.30 4.05 0.13
N LYS A 48 -3.50 4.43 -0.86
CA LYS A 48 -2.32 5.30 -0.67
C LYS A 48 -2.70 6.70 -0.17
N GLU A 49 -3.85 7.22 -0.58
CA GLU A 49 -4.34 8.54 -0.15
C GLU A 49 -4.84 8.52 1.30
N LEU A 50 -5.42 7.39 1.71
CA LEU A 50 -6.05 7.21 3.01
C LEU A 50 -5.05 6.81 4.11
N ILE A 51 -3.98 6.08 3.74
CA ILE A 51 -2.96 5.66 4.70
C ILE A 51 -2.00 6.81 4.98
N PRO A 52 -1.88 7.26 6.25
CA PRO A 52 -0.97 8.34 6.60
C PRO A 52 0.50 7.92 6.39
N ARG A 53 1.32 8.90 6.03
CA ARG A 53 2.76 8.69 5.84
C ARG A 53 3.42 8.43 7.18
N GLN A 54 4.21 7.36 7.27
CA GLN A 54 4.99 7.01 8.45
C GLN A 54 6.48 7.28 8.25
N MET A 55 7.31 7.01 9.26
CA MET A 55 8.77 7.21 9.16
C MET A 55 9.47 6.18 8.26
N PHE A 56 8.78 5.14 7.80
CA PHE A 56 9.27 4.14 6.84
C PHE A 56 8.34 4.05 5.61
N ASP A 57 8.83 3.42 4.55
CA ASP A 57 8.05 3.24 3.32
C ASP A 57 7.05 2.09 3.52
N ILE A 58 5.77 2.35 3.27
CA ILE A 58 4.69 1.35 3.36
C ILE A 58 4.37 0.87 1.96
N ALA A 59 4.49 -0.44 1.73
CA ALA A 59 4.12 -1.06 0.47
C ALA A 59 2.66 -1.51 0.51
N ILE A 60 1.85 -1.04 -0.42
CA ILE A 60 0.47 -1.48 -0.62
C ILE A 60 0.44 -2.25 -1.95
N GLN A 61 -0.08 -3.46 -1.93
CA GLN A 61 -0.09 -4.36 -3.07
C GLN A 61 -1.50 -4.93 -3.27
N ALA A 62 -1.89 -5.09 -4.53
CA ALA A 62 -3.03 -5.92 -4.91
C ALA A 62 -2.48 -7.17 -5.60
N ALA A 63 -2.97 -8.34 -5.20
CA ALA A 63 -2.52 -9.63 -5.72
C ALA A 63 -3.69 -10.53 -6.07
N ILE A 64 -3.47 -11.44 -7.01
CA ILE A 64 -4.36 -12.56 -7.30
C ILE A 64 -3.58 -13.82 -6.92
N GLY A 65 -3.96 -14.47 -5.82
CA GLY A 65 -3.16 -15.52 -5.22
C GLY A 65 -1.75 -15.01 -4.90
N ASN A 66 -0.73 -15.60 -5.52
CA ASN A 66 0.68 -15.23 -5.32
C ASN A 66 1.19 -14.15 -6.27
N GLN A 67 0.43 -13.81 -7.31
CA GLN A 67 0.86 -12.85 -8.33
C GLN A 67 0.45 -11.43 -7.92
N VAL A 68 1.44 -10.55 -7.74
CA VAL A 68 1.19 -9.12 -7.51
C VAL A 68 0.79 -8.46 -8.83
N VAL A 69 -0.43 -7.92 -8.85
CA VAL A 69 -1.06 -7.28 -10.01
C VAL A 69 -0.75 -5.79 -10.07
N SER A 70 -0.76 -5.13 -8.91
CA SER A 70 -0.45 -3.71 -8.77
C SER A 70 0.27 -3.45 -7.45
N ARG A 71 1.16 -2.46 -7.45
CA ARG A 71 1.92 -2.06 -6.26
C ARG A 71 2.07 -0.55 -6.22
N VAL A 72 1.74 0.03 -5.07
CA VAL A 72 1.94 1.44 -4.75
C VAL A 72 2.71 1.55 -3.43
N THR A 73 3.49 2.61 -3.26
CA THR A 73 4.27 2.82 -2.03
C THR A 73 3.96 4.20 -1.45
N VAL A 74 3.50 4.22 -0.21
CA VAL A 74 3.39 5.45 0.59
C VAL A 74 4.80 5.81 1.05
N LYS A 75 5.31 6.95 0.60
CA LYS A 75 6.68 7.37 0.87
C LYS A 75 6.86 7.76 2.33
N ALA A 76 7.96 7.33 2.91
CA ALA A 76 8.35 7.67 4.25
C ALA A 76 8.51 9.18 4.45
N LEU A 77 8.17 9.68 5.63
CA LEU A 77 8.59 10.99 6.11
C LEU A 77 10.11 10.99 6.30
N ARG A 78 10.78 12.06 5.90
CA ARG A 78 12.24 12.21 6.01
C ARG A 78 12.58 13.55 6.62
N LYS A 79 13.31 13.54 7.73
CA LYS A 79 13.98 14.73 8.26
C LYS A 79 15.23 15.01 7.42
N ASN A 80 15.46 16.27 7.06
CA ASN A 80 16.72 16.70 6.46
C ASN A 80 17.84 16.69 7.52
N VAL A 81 18.50 15.53 7.68
CA VAL A 81 19.57 15.33 8.66
C VAL A 81 20.85 16.09 8.33
N THR A 82 21.02 16.48 7.06
CA THR A 82 22.22 17.19 6.56
C THR A 82 22.10 18.71 6.60
N ALA A 83 20.96 19.27 7.02
CA ALA A 83 20.71 20.72 7.00
C ALA A 83 21.76 21.55 7.76
N LYS A 84 22.34 21.00 8.85
CA LYS A 84 23.39 21.67 9.64
C LYS A 84 24.83 21.32 9.21
N CYS A 85 25.00 20.62 8.10
CA CYS A 85 26.32 20.24 7.60
C CYS A 85 26.83 21.31 6.62
N TYR A 86 27.39 22.40 7.15
CA TYR A 86 27.87 23.56 6.38
C TYR A 86 29.25 23.35 5.73
N GLY A 87 29.89 22.20 5.94
CA GLY A 87 31.23 21.89 5.41
C GLY A 87 31.23 20.90 4.23
N GLY A 88 32.40 20.78 3.59
CA GLY A 88 32.68 19.83 2.52
C GLY A 88 32.92 18.39 2.97
N ASP A 89 32.99 18.12 4.29
CA ASP A 89 33.21 16.77 4.81
C ASP A 89 32.03 15.83 4.49
N VAL A 90 32.27 14.95 3.53
CA VAL A 90 31.34 13.92 3.06
C VAL A 90 31.13 12.85 4.13
N SER A 91 32.12 12.61 5.00
CA SER A 91 32.10 11.55 6.00
C SER A 91 31.02 11.80 7.06
N ARG A 92 30.90 13.04 7.54
CA ARG A 92 29.82 13.44 8.47
C ARG A 92 28.42 13.30 7.85
N LYS A 93 28.23 13.69 6.59
CA LYS A 93 26.94 13.53 5.88
C LYS A 93 26.58 12.06 5.73
N LYS A 94 27.53 11.21 5.32
CA LYS A 94 27.36 9.75 5.20
C LYS A 94 26.95 9.11 6.53
N LYS A 95 27.63 9.46 7.64
CA LYS A 95 27.32 8.95 8.97
C LYS A 95 25.87 9.24 9.40
N LEU A 96 25.39 10.45 9.14
CA LEU A 96 24.00 10.84 9.48
C LEU A 96 22.96 10.11 8.61
N LEU A 97 23.24 9.98 7.30
CA LEU A 97 22.38 9.24 6.38
C LEU A 97 22.30 7.75 6.73
N GLN A 98 23.43 7.14 7.13
CA GLN A 98 23.49 5.75 7.53
C GLN A 98 22.66 5.50 8.80
N LYS A 99 22.81 6.35 9.82
CA LYS A 99 21.97 6.30 11.03
C LYS A 99 20.49 6.42 10.72
N GLN A 100 20.11 7.32 9.80
CA GLN A 100 18.71 7.47 9.37
C GLN A 100 18.20 6.21 8.66
N LYS A 101 19.02 5.60 7.79
CA LYS A 101 18.67 4.38 7.05
C LYS A 101 18.44 3.20 8.00
N GLU A 102 19.32 3.01 8.98
CA GLU A 102 19.21 1.96 9.99
C GLU A 102 17.98 2.14 10.88
N GLY A 103 17.74 3.37 11.34
CA GLY A 103 16.54 3.69 12.11
C GLY A 103 15.26 3.36 11.34
N LYS A 104 15.19 3.72 10.05
CA LYS A 104 14.05 3.39 9.18
C LYS A 104 13.88 1.89 8.97
N LYS A 105 14.97 1.13 8.81
CA LYS A 105 14.93 -0.33 8.67
C LYS A 105 14.35 -0.97 9.93
N ARG A 106 14.80 -0.53 11.12
CA ARG A 106 14.29 -1.02 12.40
C ARG A 106 12.81 -0.69 12.59
N MET A 107 12.40 0.54 12.27
CA MET A 107 10.99 0.94 12.33
C MET A 107 10.11 0.13 11.38
N LYS A 108 10.60 -0.24 10.19
CA LYS A 108 9.84 -1.07 9.25
C LYS A 108 9.62 -2.50 9.77
N GLN A 109 10.59 -3.08 10.47
CA GLN A 109 10.49 -4.45 11.00
C GLN A 109 9.51 -4.57 12.16
N LEU A 110 9.40 -3.52 12.98
CA LEU A 110 8.54 -3.50 14.18
C LEU A 110 7.22 -2.74 13.95
N GLY A 111 7.08 -2.09 12.80
CA GLY A 111 5.99 -1.17 12.51
C GLY A 111 4.76 -1.88 11.98
N ASN A 112 3.72 -1.97 12.81
CA ASN A 112 2.39 -2.35 12.36
C ASN A 112 1.72 -1.13 11.69
N VAL A 113 1.11 -1.36 10.53
CA VAL A 113 0.35 -0.33 9.82
C VAL A 113 -1.13 -0.53 10.14
N GLU A 114 -1.64 0.29 11.04
CA GLU A 114 -3.08 0.33 11.32
C GLU A 114 -3.81 0.99 10.15
N VAL A 115 -4.85 0.33 9.65
CA VAL A 115 -5.69 0.83 8.58
C VAL A 115 -6.92 1.50 9.22
N PRO A 116 -7.11 2.82 9.04
CA PRO A 116 -8.28 3.51 9.60
C PRO A 116 -9.59 2.94 9.04
N GLN A 117 -10.65 2.94 9.87
CA GLN A 117 -11.98 2.49 9.44
C GLN A 117 -12.56 3.35 8.30
N GLU A 118 -12.22 4.64 8.29
CA GLU A 118 -12.61 5.56 7.20
C GLU A 118 -12.04 5.12 5.85
N ALA A 119 -10.81 4.60 5.87
CA ALA A 119 -10.15 4.13 4.66
C ALA A 119 -10.90 2.93 4.05
N PHE A 120 -11.42 2.06 4.91
CA PHE A 120 -12.23 0.92 4.52
C PHE A 120 -13.54 1.35 3.82
N LEU A 121 -14.29 2.26 4.42
CA LEU A 121 -15.54 2.77 3.86
C LEU A 121 -15.33 3.53 2.55
N ALA A 122 -14.22 4.25 2.42
CA ALA A 122 -13.88 4.98 1.21
C ALA A 122 -13.60 4.03 0.03
N VAL A 123 -12.96 2.88 0.29
CA VAL A 123 -12.71 1.86 -0.74
C VAL A 123 -14.01 1.19 -1.21
N LEU A 124 -14.95 0.88 -0.33
CA LEU A 124 -16.23 0.28 -0.71
C LEU A 124 -17.08 1.19 -1.62
N LYS A 125 -16.87 2.51 -1.56
CA LYS A 125 -17.56 3.49 -2.42
C LYS A 125 -16.98 3.62 -3.84
N VAL A 126 -15.92 2.86 -4.20
CA VAL A 126 -15.25 2.94 -5.51
C VAL A 126 -16.11 2.40 -6.66
N ASP A 127 -17.20 1.69 -6.36
CA ASP A 127 -18.15 1.16 -7.35
C ASP A 127 -19.38 2.06 -7.58
N LYS A 128 -19.32 3.35 -7.21
CA LYS A 128 -20.26 4.38 -7.67
C LYS A 128 -19.67 5.21 -8.80
#